data_AF-A0A7M7NLQ6-F1
#
_entry.id   AF-A0A7M7NLQ6-F1
#
_cell.length_a   1.000
_cell.length_b   1.000
_cell.length_c   1.000
_cell.angle_alpha   90.00
_cell.angle_beta   90.00
_cell.angle_gamma   90.00
#
_symmetry.space_group_name_H-M   'P 1'
#
loop_
_entity.id
_entity.type
_entity.pdbx_description
1 polymer ?
#
loop_
_entity_poly.entity_id
_entity_poly.type
_entity_poly.pdbx_seq_one_letter_code
_entity_poly.pdbx_strand_id
1 'polypeptide(L)'
;MCMKKSIVRRGVCPLNLIQWDGKCYKAIMEPLTWFKAKQRCIKMGSIMAVPQSQEELDFLMRLVQPEFWINCNDLEEEGTWKCQDGADNVEYRNWRNRQPDNSGGSEHCAE
;
A
#
# COMPACT_ATOMS: atom_id res chain seq x y z
N MET A 1 4.60 2.13 -0.35
CA MET A 1 4.79 1.31 -1.58
C MET A 1 3.87 1.80 -2.69
N CYS A 2 4.32 1.89 -3.95
CA CYS A 2 3.44 2.24 -5.09
C CYS A 2 3.10 1.01 -5.93
N MET A 3 1.87 0.95 -6.45
CA MET A 3 1.32 -0.17 -7.21
C MET A 3 0.57 0.31 -8.46
N LYS A 4 0.67 -0.44 -9.55
CA LYS A 4 -0.17 -0.33 -10.75
C LYS A 4 -0.73 -1.70 -11.14
N LYS A 5 -2.01 -1.78 -11.48
CA LYS A 5 -2.56 -2.95 -12.16
C LYS A 5 -1.88 -3.10 -13.53
N SER A 6 -1.43 -4.30 -13.88
CA SER A 6 -0.81 -4.56 -15.19
C SER A 6 -1.82 -4.31 -16.31
N ILE A 7 -1.40 -3.61 -17.36
CA ILE A 7 -2.28 -3.13 -18.44
C ILE A 7 -2.50 -4.21 -19.52
N VAL A 8 -1.88 -5.39 -19.40
CA VAL A 8 -1.90 -6.39 -20.49
C VAL A 8 -1.92 -7.82 -19.96
N ARG A 9 -2.64 -8.71 -20.68
CA ARG A 9 -2.63 -10.19 -20.59
C ARG A 9 -1.24 -10.86 -20.65
N ARG A 10 -0.14 -10.10 -20.72
CA ARG A 10 1.25 -10.58 -20.78
C ARG A 10 2.12 -10.17 -19.58
N GLY A 11 1.56 -9.50 -18.56
CA GLY A 11 2.29 -9.24 -17.31
C GLY A 11 3.39 -8.17 -17.37
N VAL A 12 3.57 -7.46 -18.48
CA VAL A 12 4.72 -6.55 -18.62
C VAL A 12 4.53 -5.28 -17.79
N CYS A 13 5.36 -5.11 -16.76
CA CYS A 13 5.45 -3.87 -16.00
C CYS A 13 6.30 -2.82 -16.73
N PRO A 14 5.99 -1.51 -16.59
CA PRO A 14 6.87 -0.45 -17.07
C PRO A 14 8.28 -0.58 -16.47
N LEU A 15 9.29 -0.08 -17.18
CA LEU A 15 10.68 -0.09 -16.72
C LEU A 15 10.82 0.42 -15.28
N ASN A 16 11.60 -0.30 -14.47
CA ASN A 16 11.84 -0.05 -13.05
C ASN A 16 10.66 -0.32 -12.11
N LEU A 17 9.68 -1.14 -12.52
CA LEU A 17 8.67 -1.73 -11.63
C LEU A 17 8.85 -3.25 -11.59
N ILE A 18 8.57 -3.85 -10.44
CA ILE A 18 8.69 -5.29 -10.22
C ILE A 18 7.29 -5.91 -10.31
N GLN A 19 7.15 -6.94 -11.15
CA GLN A 19 5.88 -7.62 -11.33
C GLN A 19 5.64 -8.64 -10.22
N TRP A 20 4.41 -8.68 -9.70
CA TRP A 20 3.90 -9.77 -8.87
C TRP A 20 2.40 -9.92 -9.12
N ASP A 21 1.97 -11.14 -9.46
CA ASP A 21 0.57 -11.52 -9.67
C ASP A 21 -0.30 -10.51 -10.44
N GLY A 22 0.18 -10.09 -11.62
CA GLY A 22 -0.56 -9.13 -12.46
C GLY A 22 -0.57 -7.69 -11.96
N LYS A 23 0.19 -7.38 -10.91
CA LYS A 23 0.43 -6.02 -10.41
C LYS A 23 1.91 -5.65 -10.55
N CYS A 24 2.17 -4.35 -10.57
CA CYS A 24 3.49 -3.76 -10.76
C CYS A 24 3.83 -2.86 -9.58
N TYR A 25 4.95 -3.13 -8.94
CA TYR A 25 5.35 -2.51 -7.67
C TYR A 25 6.59 -1.65 -7.80
N LYS A 26 6.62 -0.58 -7.01
CA LYS A 26 7.80 0.25 -6.81
C LYS A 26 7.91 0.71 -5.36
N ALA A 27 8.99 0.32 -4.71
CA ALA A 27 9.37 0.84 -3.41
C ALA A 27 9.76 2.32 -3.53
N ILE A 28 9.30 3.13 -2.58
CA ILE A 28 9.72 4.52 -2.40
C ILE A 28 10.52 4.53 -1.10
N MET A 29 11.84 4.72 -1.20
CA MET A 29 12.76 4.71 -0.05
C MET A 29 12.88 6.09 0.62
N GLU A 30 12.23 7.12 0.06
CA GLU A 30 12.22 8.46 0.62
C GLU A 30 11.39 8.49 1.91
N PRO A 31 11.87 9.10 3.01
CA PRO A 31 11.09 9.25 4.23
C PRO A 31 9.99 10.29 4.01
N LEU A 32 8.77 9.80 3.72
CA LEU A 32 7.61 10.61 3.40
C LEU A 32 6.50 10.38 4.42
N THR A 33 5.69 11.40 4.68
CA THR A 33 4.41 11.21 5.39
C THR A 33 3.44 10.41 4.51
N TRP A 34 2.43 9.80 5.12
CA TRP A 34 1.42 9.02 4.38
C TRP A 34 0.82 9.81 3.18
N PHE A 35 0.39 11.06 3.41
CA PHE A 35 -0.13 11.92 2.34
C PHE A 35 0.89 12.19 1.22
N LYS A 36 2.16 12.45 1.58
CA LYS A 36 3.22 12.69 0.59
C LYS A 36 3.53 11.41 -0.20
N ALA A 37 3.55 10.25 0.44
CA ALA A 37 3.72 8.97 -0.23
C ALA A 37 2.56 8.67 -1.18
N LYS A 38 1.31 8.98 -0.79
CA LYS A 38 0.12 8.83 -1.66
C LYS A 38 0.22 9.72 -2.89
N GLN A 39 0.53 11.00 -2.69
CA GLN A 39 0.74 11.94 -3.78
C GLN A 39 1.91 11.53 -4.68
N ARG A 40 2.98 10.95 -4.11
CA ARG A 40 4.13 10.45 -4.88
C ARG A 40 3.70 9.35 -5.84
N CYS A 41 2.91 8.38 -5.38
CA CYS A 41 2.39 7.33 -6.24
C CYS A 41 1.47 7.90 -7.33
N ILE A 42 0.58 8.82 -7.00
CA ILE A 42 -0.31 9.48 -7.98
C ILE A 42 0.49 10.21 -9.06
N LYS A 43 1.52 10.98 -8.68
CA LYS A 43 2.41 11.68 -9.64
C LYS A 43 3.16 10.71 -10.57
N MET A 44 3.33 9.46 -10.16
CA MET A 44 3.93 8.41 -10.98
C MET A 44 2.89 7.66 -11.83
N GLY A 45 1.63 8.07 -11.82
CA GLY A 45 0.52 7.38 -12.48
C GLY A 45 0.22 6.01 -11.86
N SER A 46 0.41 5.88 -10.55
CA SER A 46 0.17 4.70 -9.72
C SER A 46 -0.66 5.07 -8.50
N ILE A 47 -1.02 4.06 -7.71
CA ILE A 47 -1.65 4.25 -6.40
C ILE A 47 -0.73 3.73 -5.30
N MET A 48 -0.99 4.11 -4.05
CA MET A 48 -0.32 3.47 -2.92
C MET A 48 -0.88 2.04 -2.76
N ALA A 49 -0.01 1.08 -2.48
CA ALA A 49 -0.38 -0.33 -2.44
C ALA A 49 -1.28 -0.66 -1.23
N VAL A 50 -2.13 -1.67 -1.39
CA VAL A 50 -2.78 -2.37 -0.29
C VAL A 50 -2.54 -3.86 -0.54
N PRO A 51 -1.77 -4.55 0.32
CA PRO A 51 -1.66 -6.01 0.24
C PRO A 51 -3.04 -6.66 0.36
N GLN A 52 -3.31 -7.68 -0.43
CA GLN A 52 -4.56 -8.44 -0.47
C GLN A 52 -4.40 -9.88 0.02
N SER A 53 -3.17 -10.29 0.33
CA SER A 53 -2.81 -11.61 0.85
C SER A 53 -1.50 -11.55 1.65
N GLN A 54 -1.23 -12.58 2.44
CA GLN A 54 0.04 -12.69 3.19
C GLN A 54 1.22 -12.83 2.23
N GLU A 55 1.04 -13.58 1.16
CA GLU A 55 2.06 -13.83 0.14
C GLU A 55 2.44 -12.53 -0.59
N GLU A 56 1.46 -11.67 -0.86
CA GLU A 56 1.70 -10.34 -1.41
C GLU A 56 2.47 -9.47 -0.42
N LEU A 57 2.06 -9.44 0.85
CA LEU A 57 2.74 -8.67 1.88
C LEU A 57 4.20 -9.12 2.05
N ASP A 58 4.45 -10.43 2.12
CA ASP A 58 5.79 -11.00 2.23
C ASP A 58 6.66 -10.65 1.04
N PHE A 59 6.09 -10.65 -0.16
CA PHE A 59 6.77 -10.18 -1.36
C PHE A 59 7.13 -8.69 -1.24
N LEU A 60 6.20 -7.84 -0.82
CA LEU A 60 6.44 -6.40 -0.69
C LEU A 60 7.48 -6.07 0.39
N MET A 61 7.49 -6.77 1.53
CA MET A 61 8.50 -6.61 2.59
C MET A 61 9.92 -6.99 2.13
N ARG A 62 10.07 -7.81 1.09
CA ARG A 62 11.38 -8.09 0.49
C ARG A 62 11.89 -6.94 -0.38
N LEU A 63 10.99 -6.10 -0.88
CA LEU A 63 11.32 -4.95 -1.74
C LEU A 63 11.67 -3.69 -0.95
N VAL A 64 11.18 -3.58 0.28
CA VAL A 64 11.40 -2.43 1.16
C VAL A 64 11.48 -2.90 2.60
N GLN A 65 12.53 -2.47 3.30
CA GLN A 65 12.72 -2.66 4.74
C GLN A 65 12.99 -1.31 5.40
N PRO A 66 12.55 -1.11 6.66
CA PRO A 66 11.81 -2.05 7.52
C PRO A 66 10.27 -1.98 7.38
N GLU A 67 9.71 -0.89 6.86
CA GLU A 67 8.26 -0.64 6.81
C GLU A 67 7.87 0.21 5.58
N PHE A 68 6.57 0.26 5.26
CA PHE A 68 6.09 1.07 4.14
C PHE A 68 4.62 1.46 4.27
N TRP A 69 4.27 2.70 3.94
CA TRP A 69 2.88 3.11 3.87
C TRP A 69 2.03 2.27 2.90
N ILE A 70 0.85 1.88 3.38
CA ILE A 70 -0.24 1.25 2.61
C ILE A 70 -1.46 2.19 2.51
N ASN A 71 -2.29 2.01 1.48
CA ASN A 71 -3.44 2.89 1.22
C ASN A 71 -4.66 2.54 2.11
N CYS A 72 -4.42 2.56 3.41
CA CYS A 72 -5.37 2.26 4.48
C CYS A 72 -5.36 3.42 5.48
N ASN A 73 -6.56 3.90 5.83
CA ASN A 73 -6.75 4.97 6.81
C ASN A 73 -8.16 4.90 7.41
N ASP A 74 -8.36 5.51 8.57
CA ASP A 74 -9.68 5.69 9.21
C ASP A 74 -9.99 7.19 9.46
N LEU A 75 -9.35 8.08 8.69
CA LEU A 75 -9.46 9.54 8.81
C LEU A 75 -10.89 10.09 8.73
N GLU A 76 -11.79 9.38 8.06
CA GLU A 76 -13.20 9.80 7.93
C GLU A 76 -14.05 9.41 9.14
N GLU A 77 -13.75 8.25 9.74
CA GLU A 77 -14.49 7.71 10.87
C GLU A 77 -13.55 6.78 11.65
N GLU A 78 -13.16 7.25 12.84
CA GLU A 78 -12.26 6.54 13.76
C GLU A 78 -12.72 5.09 14.00
N GLY A 79 -11.81 4.14 13.87
CA GLY A 79 -12.11 2.71 14.02
C GLY A 79 -12.70 2.05 12.77
N THR A 80 -13.10 2.83 11.76
CA THR A 80 -13.60 2.33 10.47
C THR A 80 -12.54 2.46 9.38
N TRP A 81 -11.63 1.48 9.33
CA TRP A 81 -10.51 1.45 8.40
C TRP A 81 -10.94 1.23 6.94
N LYS A 82 -10.69 2.23 6.10
CA LYS A 82 -10.89 2.20 4.65
C LYS A 82 -9.57 1.94 3.94
N CYS A 83 -9.51 0.80 3.27
CA CYS A 83 -8.39 0.39 2.43
C CYS A 83 -8.83 0.26 0.99
N GLN A 84 -8.12 0.93 0.08
CA GLN A 84 -8.51 1.00 -1.33
C GLN A 84 -7.38 0.52 -2.24
N ASP A 85 -7.69 -0.46 -3.08
CA ASP A 85 -6.86 -0.85 -4.22
C ASP A 85 -7.40 -0.19 -5.51
N GLY A 86 -7.27 1.14 -5.55
CA GLY A 86 -7.79 1.97 -6.63
C GLY A 86 -9.26 2.28 -6.41
N ALA A 87 -10.14 1.67 -7.20
CA ALA A 87 -11.58 1.85 -7.08
C ALA A 87 -12.23 0.84 -6.10
N ASP A 88 -11.53 -0.24 -5.78
CA ASP A 88 -12.09 -1.36 -5.02
C ASP A 88 -11.71 -1.27 -3.55
N ASN A 89 -12.65 -1.56 -2.66
CA ASN A 89 -12.37 -1.74 -1.24
C ASN A 89 -11.66 -3.08 -1.01
N VAL A 90 -10.69 -3.09 -0.10
CA VAL A 90 -9.94 -4.30 0.28
C VAL A 90 -10.34 -4.72 1.68
N GLU A 91 -10.73 -5.98 1.83
CA GLU A 91 -11.10 -6.61 3.12
C GLU A 91 -9.90 -7.19 3.87
N TYR A 92 -8.84 -7.58 3.17
CA TYR A 92 -7.64 -8.14 3.81
C TYR A 92 -7.05 -7.15 4.81
N ARG A 93 -6.77 -7.66 6.00
CA ARG A 93 -6.14 -6.95 7.11
C ARG A 93 -5.15 -7.91 7.76
N ASN A 94 -3.91 -7.46 7.92
CA ASN A 94 -2.88 -8.22 8.63
C ASN A 94 -2.22 -7.33 9.68
N TRP A 95 -3.05 -6.88 10.61
CA TRP A 95 -2.59 -6.05 11.70
C TRP A 95 -1.59 -6.82 12.57
N ARG A 96 -0.51 -6.15 12.97
CA ARG A 96 0.36 -6.69 14.02
C ARG A 96 -0.46 -6.89 15.30
N ASN A 97 -0.02 -7.79 16.17
CA ASN A 97 -0.69 -8.00 17.46
C ASN A 97 -0.90 -6.66 18.18
N ARG A 98 -2.16 -6.40 18.56
CA ARG A 98 -2.64 -5.16 19.21
C ARG A 98 -2.80 -3.95 18.30
N GLN A 99 -2.66 -4.08 16.98
CA GLN A 99 -3.01 -3.02 16.03
C GLN A 99 -4.41 -3.27 15.43
N PRO A 100 -5.13 -2.21 15.01
CA PRO A 100 -4.88 -0.81 15.30
C PRO A 100 -5.19 -0.49 16.78
N ASP A 101 -4.26 0.14 17.52
CA ASP A 101 -4.49 0.59 18.92
C ASP A 101 -4.78 2.08 19.05
N ASN A 102 -4.70 2.82 17.95
CA ASN A 102 -4.81 4.28 17.93
C ASN A 102 -3.90 4.92 19.01
N SER A 103 -2.62 4.57 19.00
CA SER A 103 -1.69 4.98 20.04
C SER A 103 -1.63 6.51 20.15
N GLY A 104 -1.91 7.03 21.35
CA GLY A 104 -1.97 8.47 21.60
C GLY A 104 -3.11 9.22 20.90
N GLY A 105 -4.08 8.52 20.29
CA GLY A 105 -5.24 9.12 19.62
C GLY A 105 -4.93 9.77 18.27
N SER A 106 -3.86 9.35 17.58
CA SER A 106 -3.37 10.02 16.37
C SER A 106 -2.93 9.10 15.23
N GLU A 107 -3.18 7.79 15.32
CA GLU A 107 -2.72 6.82 14.32
C GLU A 107 -3.82 6.46 13.32
N HIS A 108 -4.01 7.35 12.34
CA HIS A 108 -5.07 7.19 11.34
C HIS A 108 -4.60 6.61 10.00
N CYS A 109 -3.33 6.20 9.90
CA CYS A 109 -2.68 5.79 8.65
C CYS A 109 -1.85 4.54 8.90
N ALA A 110 -1.95 3.53 8.03
CA ALA A 110 -1.27 2.25 8.25
C ALA A 110 0.00 2.08 7.38
N GLU A 111 0.98 1.40 7.97
CA GLU A 111 2.25 0.92 7.39
C GLU A 111 2.36 -0.61 7.43
#